data_AF-A0A3S9ZDD6-F1
#
_entry.id   AF-A0A3S9ZDD6-F1
#
_cell.length_a   1.000
_cell.length_b   1.000
_cell.length_c   1.000
_cell.angle_alpha   90.00
_cell.angle_beta   90.00
_cell.angle_gamma   90.00
#
_symmetry.space_group_name_H-M   'P 1'
#
loop_
_entity.id
_entity.type
_entity.pdbx_description
1 polymer ?
#
loop_
_entity_poly.entity_id
_entity_poly.type
_entity_poly.pdbx_seq_one_letter_code
_entity_poly.pdbx_strand_id
1 'polypeptide(L)'
;MADMRAFRNAVTEWAAGGPGGAADGPGGAAADGPGTAPGAPGEAAGEVAGELAGLLPVRTAVLLEGPSDVAAVEALAERTGRDLAAEGVCVLSMGGAMNIARYAGLLGPPGLGLALAGLCDERERGFYDRGLERAHASGRNFFVCVSDLEDELVRALGVPRVEEVVRVEGDLPAWRTFVRQPAQRDRSPRQRMRRFLGTKKGRKIRYGRLLAEALDPAQVPVPLRRLLTSL
;
A
#
# COMPACT_ATOMS: atom_id res chain seq x y z
N MET A 1 -3.87 20.33 0.61
CA MET A 1 -3.83 19.16 1.52
C MET A 1 -5.21 18.55 1.80
N ALA A 2 -6.23 19.36 2.10
CA ALA A 2 -7.59 18.85 2.36
C ALA A 2 -8.17 18.06 1.18
N ASP A 3 -7.84 18.47 -0.05
CA ASP A 3 -8.47 17.92 -1.25
C ASP A 3 -7.91 16.55 -1.66
N MET A 4 -6.60 16.33 -1.56
CA MET A 4 -6.01 15.00 -1.81
C MET A 4 -6.47 13.96 -0.79
N ARG A 5 -6.72 14.38 0.46
CA ARG A 5 -7.31 13.50 1.48
C ARG A 5 -8.74 13.12 1.11
N ALA A 6 -9.54 14.06 0.60
CA ALA A 6 -10.90 13.77 0.12
C ALA A 6 -10.87 12.74 -1.02
N PHE A 7 -10.00 12.91 -2.00
CA PHE A 7 -9.83 11.94 -3.09
C PHE A 7 -9.43 10.56 -2.57
N ARG A 8 -8.43 10.48 -1.68
CA ARG A 8 -8.01 9.23 -1.05
C ARG A 8 -9.17 8.55 -0.28
N ASN A 9 -9.96 9.33 0.44
CA ASN A 9 -11.10 8.82 1.20
C ASN A 9 -12.18 8.26 0.27
N ALA A 10 -12.54 8.97 -0.80
CA ALA A 10 -13.50 8.52 -1.79
C ALA A 10 -13.07 7.19 -2.44
N VAL A 11 -11.79 7.08 -2.83
CA VAL A 11 -11.23 5.81 -3.36
C VAL A 11 -11.27 4.69 -2.31
N THR A 12 -10.99 5.00 -1.04
CA THR A 12 -11.02 4.01 0.06
C THR A 12 -12.45 3.55 0.34
N GLU A 13 -13.43 4.46 0.29
CA GLU A 13 -14.84 4.16 0.48
C GLU A 13 -15.40 3.35 -0.69
N TRP A 14 -15.06 3.73 -1.93
CA TRP A 14 -15.33 2.92 -3.12
C TRP A 14 -14.76 1.51 -2.91
N ALA A 15 -13.53 1.40 -2.43
CA ALA A 15 -12.91 0.11 -2.20
C ALA A 15 -13.66 -0.73 -1.14
N ALA A 16 -14.23 -0.11 -0.12
CA ALA A 16 -15.05 -0.79 0.88
C ALA A 16 -16.43 -1.24 0.34
N GLY A 17 -16.99 -0.54 -0.65
CA GLY A 17 -18.33 -0.78 -1.19
C GLY A 17 -18.44 -1.81 -2.33
N GLY A 18 -17.41 -2.60 -2.62
CA GLY A 18 -17.40 -3.56 -3.74
C GLY A 18 -18.22 -4.86 -3.49
N PRO A 19 -18.57 -5.63 -4.54
CA PRO A 19 -19.50 -6.78 -4.47
C PRO A 19 -18.87 -8.07 -3.87
N GLY A 20 -18.19 -7.97 -2.73
CA GLY A 20 -17.48 -9.08 -2.08
C GLY A 20 -18.33 -9.98 -1.16
N GLY A 21 -19.66 -10.01 -1.33
CA GLY A 21 -20.60 -10.64 -0.39
C GLY A 21 -21.66 -11.57 -0.99
N ALA A 22 -21.56 -11.96 -2.26
CA ALA A 22 -22.46 -12.96 -2.85
C ALA A 22 -21.63 -14.02 -3.57
N ALA A 23 -21.70 -15.25 -3.05
CA ALA A 23 -21.24 -16.44 -3.74
C ALA A 23 -22.01 -16.61 -5.05
N ASP A 24 -21.30 -16.94 -6.12
CA ASP A 24 -21.85 -17.35 -7.40
C ASP A 24 -22.91 -18.46 -7.21
N GLY A 25 -24.14 -18.15 -7.60
CA GLY A 25 -25.22 -19.10 -7.86
C GLY A 25 -25.88 -18.74 -9.18
N PRO A 26 -26.21 -19.71 -10.06
CA PRO A 26 -26.66 -19.38 -11.41
C PRO A 26 -28.16 -19.07 -11.44
N GLY A 27 -28.54 -18.05 -12.21
CA GLY A 27 -29.82 -18.00 -12.91
C GLY A 27 -30.86 -16.98 -12.41
N GLY A 28 -31.30 -16.11 -13.32
CA GLY A 28 -32.54 -15.33 -13.17
C GLY A 28 -32.62 -14.16 -14.16
N ALA A 29 -33.56 -14.23 -15.10
CA ALA A 29 -33.73 -13.30 -16.21
C ALA A 29 -34.31 -11.92 -15.83
N ALA A 30 -34.04 -10.97 -16.73
CA ALA A 30 -34.43 -9.55 -16.87
C ALA A 30 -35.71 -9.01 -16.19
N ALA A 31 -35.61 -7.74 -15.78
CA ALA A 31 -36.68 -6.74 -15.94
C ALA A 31 -36.06 -5.34 -16.16
N ASP A 32 -36.58 -4.65 -17.17
CA ASP A 32 -36.15 -3.35 -17.71
C ASP A 32 -37.08 -2.23 -17.18
N GLY A 33 -36.52 -1.05 -16.89
CA GLY A 33 -37.26 0.14 -16.45
C GLY A 33 -36.34 1.31 -16.07
N PRO A 34 -36.61 2.56 -16.51
CA PRO A 34 -35.74 3.70 -16.25
C PRO A 34 -36.08 4.32 -14.89
N GLY A 35 -35.47 3.79 -13.85
CA GLY A 35 -35.34 4.45 -12.57
C GLY A 35 -33.89 4.31 -12.14
N THR A 36 -33.12 5.40 -12.15
CA THR A 36 -31.78 5.43 -11.56
C THR A 36 -31.96 5.22 -10.06
N ALA A 37 -32.00 3.95 -9.63
CA ALA A 37 -31.83 3.60 -8.24
C ALA A 37 -30.52 4.22 -7.77
N PRO A 38 -30.44 4.71 -6.52
CA PRO A 38 -29.15 5.14 -5.99
C PRO A 38 -28.18 3.96 -6.15
N GLY A 39 -27.09 4.20 -6.89
CA GLY A 39 -26.06 3.20 -7.13
C GLY A 39 -25.59 2.59 -5.80
N ALA A 40 -25.03 1.39 -5.86
CA ALA A 40 -24.47 0.78 -4.66
C ALA A 40 -23.50 1.77 -3.98
N PRO A 41 -23.38 1.79 -2.63
CA PRO A 41 -22.56 2.80 -1.94
C PRO A 41 -21.11 2.90 -2.46
N GLY A 42 -20.57 1.80 -3.01
CA GLY A 42 -19.29 1.81 -3.72
C GLY A 42 -19.29 2.60 -5.03
N GLU A 43 -20.35 2.54 -5.83
CA GLU A 43 -20.47 3.26 -7.12
C GLU A 43 -20.51 4.77 -6.91
N ALA A 44 -21.30 5.25 -5.95
CA ALA A 44 -21.36 6.68 -5.61
C ALA A 44 -19.99 7.22 -5.15
N ALA A 45 -19.26 6.47 -4.31
CA ALA A 45 -17.91 6.86 -3.90
C ALA A 45 -16.91 6.85 -5.07
N GLY A 46 -17.13 5.98 -6.08
CA GLY A 46 -16.36 5.97 -7.33
C GLY A 46 -16.60 7.20 -8.19
N GLU A 47 -17.86 7.64 -8.30
CA GLU A 47 -18.22 8.88 -8.99
C GLU A 47 -17.59 10.11 -8.31
N VAL A 48 -17.67 10.18 -6.98
CA VAL A 48 -17.01 11.24 -6.19
C VAL A 48 -15.49 11.25 -6.43
N ALA A 49 -14.85 10.07 -6.49
CA ALA A 49 -13.43 9.99 -6.83
C ALA A 49 -13.15 10.54 -8.24
N GLY A 50 -14.03 10.28 -9.21
CA GLY A 50 -13.93 10.82 -10.57
C GLY A 50 -14.07 12.34 -10.63
N GLU A 51 -15.07 12.90 -9.94
CA GLU A 51 -15.24 14.36 -9.85
C GLU A 51 -14.01 15.03 -9.22
N LEU A 52 -13.53 14.48 -8.10
CA LEU A 52 -12.32 14.99 -7.43
C LEU A 52 -11.08 14.86 -8.32
N ALA A 53 -10.94 13.80 -9.11
CA ALA A 53 -9.82 13.68 -10.04
C ALA A 53 -9.85 14.73 -11.17
N GLY A 54 -11.04 15.17 -11.59
CA GLY A 54 -11.17 16.28 -12.55
C GLY A 54 -10.88 17.66 -11.96
N LEU A 55 -11.07 17.83 -10.65
CA LEU A 55 -10.87 19.10 -9.94
C LEU A 55 -9.46 19.25 -9.34
N LEU A 56 -8.77 18.14 -9.10
CA LEU A 56 -7.48 18.12 -8.41
C LEU A 56 -6.35 17.76 -9.38
N PRO A 57 -5.12 18.25 -9.12
CA PRO A 57 -3.96 17.92 -9.94
C PRO A 57 -3.42 16.51 -9.67
N VAL A 58 -4.29 15.53 -9.41
CA VAL A 58 -3.87 14.14 -9.20
C VAL A 58 -3.46 13.53 -10.54
N ARG A 59 -2.19 13.12 -10.63
CA ARG A 59 -1.59 12.55 -11.84
C ARG A 59 -1.11 11.12 -11.65
N THR A 60 -0.88 10.70 -10.41
CA THR A 60 -0.29 9.39 -10.12
C THR A 60 -0.93 8.77 -8.89
N ALA A 61 -1.30 7.49 -8.99
CA ALA A 61 -1.69 6.67 -7.86
C ALA A 61 -0.58 5.68 -7.52
N VAL A 62 -0.08 5.75 -6.28
CA VAL A 62 0.88 4.79 -5.73
C VAL A 62 0.10 3.73 -4.97
N LEU A 63 0.09 2.51 -5.49
CA LEU A 63 -0.66 1.37 -4.97
C LEU A 63 0.25 0.48 -4.13
N LEU A 64 -0.08 0.35 -2.84
CA LEU A 64 0.69 -0.43 -1.87
C LEU A 64 -0.20 -1.49 -1.21
N GLU A 65 0.38 -2.60 -0.76
CA GLU A 65 -0.39 -3.72 -0.21
C GLU A 65 -1.15 -3.30 1.06
N GLY A 66 -0.46 -2.64 1.99
CA GLY A 66 -1.02 -2.29 3.29
C GLY A 66 -0.61 -0.93 3.85
N PRO A 67 -1.20 -0.54 4.99
CA PRO A 67 -0.94 0.77 5.58
C PRO A 67 0.47 0.93 6.16
N SER A 68 1.19 -0.16 6.43
CA SER A 68 2.62 -0.11 6.81
C SER A 68 3.48 0.44 5.69
N ASP A 69 3.16 0.06 4.46
CA ASP A 69 3.89 0.46 3.28
C ASP A 69 3.62 1.93 2.96
N VAL A 70 2.34 2.34 3.08
CA VAL A 70 1.95 3.75 2.99
C VAL A 70 2.74 4.59 3.99
N ALA A 71 2.78 4.16 5.25
CA ALA A 71 3.49 4.87 6.31
C ALA A 71 5.01 4.97 6.03
N ALA A 72 5.61 3.92 5.46
CA ALA A 72 7.02 3.93 5.07
C ALA A 72 7.31 4.86 3.87
N VAL A 73 6.47 4.82 2.83
CA VAL A 73 6.63 5.66 1.63
C VAL A 73 6.42 7.14 1.95
N GLU A 74 5.37 7.48 2.69
CA GLU A 74 5.09 8.86 3.11
C GLU A 74 6.23 9.41 3.97
N ALA A 75 6.70 8.64 4.96
CA ALA A 75 7.79 9.06 5.82
C ALA A 75 9.11 9.27 5.05
N LEU A 76 9.39 8.40 4.07
CA LEU A 76 10.59 8.55 3.25
C LEU A 76 10.49 9.77 2.33
N ALA A 77 9.33 10.04 1.74
CA ALA A 77 9.10 11.23 0.92
C ALA A 77 9.27 12.52 1.73
N GLU A 78 8.63 12.60 2.90
CA GLU A 78 8.77 13.73 3.84
C GLU A 78 10.23 13.98 4.21
N ARG A 79 10.99 12.92 4.49
CA ARG A 79 12.43 13.01 4.78
C ARG A 79 13.27 13.54 3.63
N THR A 80 12.83 13.33 2.40
CA THR A 80 13.47 13.90 1.20
C THR A 80 12.95 15.29 0.86
N GLY A 81 12.13 15.91 1.71
CA GLY A 81 11.56 17.23 1.49
C GLY A 81 10.47 17.28 0.43
N ARG A 82 9.89 16.12 0.08
CA ARG A 82 8.84 16.00 -0.93
C ARG A 82 7.46 16.01 -0.31
N ASP A 83 6.58 16.86 -0.86
CA ASP A 83 5.15 16.83 -0.59
C ASP A 83 4.46 16.11 -1.75
N LEU A 84 4.30 14.79 -1.62
CA LEU A 84 3.68 13.96 -2.64
C LEU A 84 2.29 14.46 -3.03
N ALA A 85 1.51 14.99 -2.08
CA ALA A 85 0.17 15.48 -2.37
C ALA A 85 0.22 16.76 -3.21
N ALA A 86 1.13 17.69 -2.89
CA ALA A 86 1.37 18.89 -3.71
C ALA A 86 1.94 18.55 -5.10
N GLU A 87 2.67 17.44 -5.21
CA GLU A 87 3.18 16.91 -6.46
C GLU A 87 2.15 16.10 -7.27
N GLY A 88 0.90 16.01 -6.81
CA GLY A 88 -0.18 15.32 -7.52
C GLY A 88 -0.15 13.78 -7.38
N VAL A 89 0.51 13.26 -6.35
CA VAL A 89 0.66 11.83 -6.09
C VAL A 89 -0.25 11.39 -4.94
N CYS A 90 -1.16 10.46 -5.23
CA CYS A 90 -2.03 9.83 -4.23
C CYS A 90 -1.47 8.47 -3.81
N VAL A 91 -0.99 8.36 -2.57
CA VAL A 91 -0.54 7.08 -1.98
C VAL A 91 -1.70 6.34 -1.33
N LEU A 92 -1.90 5.06 -1.70
CA LEU A 92 -3.07 4.25 -1.33
C LEU A 92 -2.64 2.87 -0.81
N SER A 93 -3.33 2.39 0.22
CA SER A 93 -3.27 1.01 0.68
C SER A 93 -4.43 0.22 0.06
N MET A 94 -4.12 -0.79 -0.73
CA MET A 94 -5.12 -1.63 -1.40
C MET A 94 -5.82 -2.63 -0.48
N GLY A 95 -5.23 -2.93 0.69
CA GLY A 95 -5.76 -3.94 1.60
C GLY A 95 -5.51 -5.37 1.12
N GLY A 96 -4.37 -5.60 0.46
CA GLY A 96 -3.95 -6.89 -0.08
C GLY A 96 -3.67 -6.85 -1.58
N ALA A 97 -2.65 -7.60 -2.02
CA ALA A 97 -2.19 -7.64 -3.41
C ALA A 97 -3.26 -8.10 -4.40
N MET A 98 -4.21 -8.94 -3.97
CA MET A 98 -5.28 -9.44 -4.83
C MET A 98 -6.23 -8.34 -5.33
N ASN A 99 -6.24 -7.17 -4.68
CA ASN A 99 -7.07 -6.03 -5.09
C ASN A 99 -6.46 -5.20 -6.23
N ILE A 100 -5.23 -5.50 -6.69
CA ILE A 100 -4.53 -4.72 -7.71
C ILE A 100 -5.34 -4.51 -9.00
N ALA A 101 -5.97 -5.56 -9.53
CA ALA A 101 -6.76 -5.47 -10.76
C ALA A 101 -7.94 -4.50 -10.61
N ARG A 102 -8.56 -4.49 -9.44
CA ARG A 102 -9.68 -3.61 -9.12
C ARG A 102 -9.23 -2.16 -9.05
N TYR A 103 -8.21 -1.85 -8.25
CA TYR A 103 -7.68 -0.49 -8.14
C TYR A 103 -7.13 0.02 -9.48
N ALA A 104 -6.42 -0.82 -10.23
CA ALA A 104 -5.89 -0.45 -11.54
C ALA A 104 -7.01 -0.18 -12.56
N GLY A 105 -8.13 -0.91 -12.49
CA GLY A 105 -9.31 -0.66 -13.32
C GLY A 105 -9.97 0.68 -13.07
N LEU A 106 -10.09 1.10 -11.80
CA LEU A 106 -10.65 2.42 -11.47
C LEU A 106 -9.65 3.54 -11.77
N LEU A 107 -8.42 3.42 -11.30
CA LEU A 107 -7.48 4.54 -11.26
C LEU A 107 -6.65 4.66 -12.54
N GLY A 108 -6.41 3.55 -13.24
CA GLY A 108 -5.55 3.49 -14.42
C GLY A 108 -6.25 3.92 -15.72
N PRO A 109 -5.65 3.58 -16.88
CA PRO A 109 -6.14 3.97 -18.20
C PRO A 109 -7.64 3.75 -18.49
N PRO A 110 -8.29 2.65 -18.08
CA PRO A 110 -9.70 2.43 -18.39
C PRO A 110 -10.66 3.24 -17.51
N GLY A 111 -10.18 3.85 -16.42
CA GLY A 111 -10.99 4.67 -15.52
C GLY A 111 -10.49 6.11 -15.50
N LEU A 112 -9.86 6.53 -14.40
CA LEU A 112 -9.41 7.91 -14.19
C LEU A 112 -8.16 8.30 -14.98
N GLY A 113 -7.53 7.36 -15.69
CA GLY A 113 -6.39 7.64 -16.57
C GLY A 113 -5.10 8.02 -15.83
N LEU A 114 -4.99 7.74 -14.53
CA LEU A 114 -3.82 8.10 -13.73
C LEU A 114 -2.63 7.18 -14.07
N ALA A 115 -1.42 7.73 -13.95
CA ALA A 115 -0.22 6.90 -13.93
C ALA A 115 -0.24 6.01 -12.67
N LEU A 116 0.08 4.73 -12.84
CA LEU A 116 0.15 3.78 -11.73
C LEU A 116 1.61 3.46 -11.40
N ALA A 117 1.91 3.45 -10.11
CA ALA A 117 3.19 3.02 -9.55
C ALA A 117 2.94 2.23 -8.26
N GLY A 118 3.92 1.48 -7.77
CA GLY A 118 3.73 0.75 -6.53
C GLY A 118 4.89 -0.15 -6.11
N LEU A 119 4.67 -0.87 -5.03
CA LEU A 119 5.52 -1.95 -4.55
C LEU A 119 4.73 -3.25 -4.55
N CYS A 120 5.40 -4.36 -4.79
CA CYS A 120 4.84 -5.70 -4.57
C CYS A 120 5.90 -6.67 -4.08
N ASP A 121 5.48 -7.73 -3.43
CA ASP A 121 6.39 -8.79 -3.02
C ASP A 121 6.68 -9.74 -4.19
N GLU A 122 7.86 -10.34 -4.23
CA GLU A 122 8.26 -11.27 -5.30
C GLU A 122 7.26 -12.41 -5.50
N ARG A 123 6.70 -12.90 -4.39
CA ARG A 123 5.69 -13.97 -4.40
C ARG A 123 4.35 -13.54 -5.00
N GLU A 124 4.09 -12.24 -5.02
CA GLU A 124 2.83 -11.66 -5.46
C GLU A 124 2.89 -11.10 -6.87
N ARG A 125 4.09 -11.03 -7.47
CA ARG A 125 4.33 -10.45 -8.80
C ARG A 125 3.34 -10.95 -9.86
N GLY A 126 3.01 -12.23 -9.87
CA GLY A 126 2.05 -12.79 -10.81
C GLY A 126 0.62 -12.24 -10.67
N PHE A 127 0.20 -11.83 -9.47
CA PHE A 127 -1.09 -11.13 -9.28
C PHE A 127 -1.06 -9.72 -9.86
N TYR A 128 0.04 -9.00 -9.66
CA TYR A 128 0.24 -7.65 -10.20
C TYR A 128 0.30 -7.67 -11.72
N ASP A 129 1.11 -8.55 -12.31
CA ASP A 129 1.25 -8.66 -13.77
C ASP A 129 -0.13 -8.90 -14.43
N ARG A 130 -0.88 -9.90 -13.95
CA ARG A 130 -2.23 -10.19 -14.47
C ARG A 130 -3.23 -9.06 -14.23
N GLY A 131 -3.18 -8.42 -13.06
CA GLY A 131 -4.11 -7.36 -12.72
C GLY A 131 -3.89 -6.09 -13.53
N LEU A 132 -2.63 -5.73 -13.76
CA LEU A 132 -2.25 -4.58 -14.57
C LEU A 132 -2.51 -4.83 -16.06
N GLU A 133 -2.22 -6.04 -16.56
CA GLU A 133 -2.56 -6.44 -17.93
C GLU A 133 -4.07 -6.33 -18.19
N ARG A 134 -4.90 -6.85 -17.29
CA ARG A 134 -6.37 -6.74 -17.38
C ARG A 134 -6.86 -5.29 -17.36
N ALA A 135 -6.16 -4.41 -16.66
CA ALA A 135 -6.47 -2.99 -16.59
C ALA A 135 -5.77 -2.17 -17.69
N HIS A 136 -5.12 -2.81 -18.67
CA HIS A 136 -4.33 -2.15 -19.72
C HIS A 136 -3.30 -1.15 -19.19
N ALA A 137 -2.80 -1.39 -17.97
CA ALA A 137 -1.87 -0.52 -17.27
C ALA A 137 -0.43 -1.04 -17.38
N SER A 138 0.53 -0.11 -17.38
CA SER A 138 1.95 -0.47 -17.43
C SER A 138 2.47 -0.92 -16.07
N GLY A 139 3.12 -2.09 -16.02
CA GLY A 139 3.85 -2.56 -14.84
C GLY A 139 5.24 -1.95 -14.62
N ARG A 140 5.69 -1.01 -15.47
CA ARG A 140 7.06 -0.50 -15.44
C ARG A 140 7.44 0.25 -14.16
N ASN A 141 6.46 0.82 -13.47
CA ASN A 141 6.66 1.58 -12.22
C ASN A 141 6.24 0.79 -10.98
N PHE A 142 6.15 -0.54 -11.08
CA PHE A 142 5.97 -1.43 -9.94
C PHE A 142 7.29 -2.11 -9.60
N PHE A 143 7.75 -1.92 -8.36
CA PHE A 143 9.05 -2.40 -7.90
C PHE A 143 8.91 -3.51 -6.87
N VAL A 144 9.75 -4.53 -7.00
CA VAL A 144 9.57 -5.80 -6.27
C VAL A 144 10.44 -5.85 -5.02
N CYS A 145 9.82 -6.08 -3.87
CA CYS A 145 10.48 -6.46 -2.62
C CYS A 145 10.82 -7.95 -2.64
N VAL A 146 12.01 -8.34 -2.14
CA VAL A 146 12.43 -9.76 -2.19
C VAL A 146 11.54 -10.64 -1.30
N SER A 147 11.17 -10.17 -0.12
CA SER A 147 10.33 -10.93 0.82
C SER A 147 9.11 -10.15 1.25
N ASP A 148 9.33 -8.96 1.78
CA ASP A 148 8.35 -7.90 2.04
C ASP A 148 9.11 -6.60 2.33
N LEU A 149 8.39 -5.49 2.44
CA LEU A 149 8.99 -4.19 2.75
C LEU A 149 9.70 -4.20 4.11
N GLU A 150 9.17 -4.90 5.11
CA GLU A 150 9.84 -5.03 6.41
C GLU A 150 11.21 -5.72 6.30
N ASP A 151 11.35 -6.78 5.50
CA ASP A 151 12.64 -7.43 5.27
C ASP A 151 13.63 -6.48 4.58
N GLU A 152 13.18 -5.70 3.60
CA GLU A 152 13.98 -4.69 2.91
C GLU A 152 14.53 -3.64 3.90
N LEU A 153 13.67 -3.12 4.77
CA LEU A 153 14.02 -2.13 5.79
C LEU A 153 14.97 -2.71 6.84
N VAL A 154 14.70 -3.91 7.35
CA VAL A 154 15.58 -4.58 8.33
C VAL A 154 16.93 -4.94 7.69
N ARG A 155 16.97 -5.31 6.41
CA ARG A 155 18.22 -5.59 5.69
C ARG A 155 19.07 -4.33 5.51
N ALA A 156 18.45 -3.19 5.19
CA ALA A 156 19.16 -1.93 5.03
C ALA A 156 19.69 -1.38 6.36
N LEU A 157 18.88 -1.41 7.43
CA LEU A 157 19.26 -0.87 8.74
C LEU A 157 20.19 -1.81 9.52
N GLY A 158 20.02 -3.12 9.34
CA GLY A 158 20.61 -4.13 10.20
C GLY A 158 19.89 -4.24 11.56
N VAL A 159 19.99 -5.43 12.17
CA VAL A 159 19.32 -5.73 13.45
C VAL A 159 19.70 -4.76 14.59
N PRO A 160 20.97 -4.34 14.76
CA PRO A 160 21.33 -3.43 15.86
C PRO A 160 20.58 -2.08 15.80
N ARG A 161 20.47 -1.50 14.59
CA ARG A 161 19.80 -0.21 14.41
C ARG A 161 18.29 -0.35 14.62
N VAL A 162 17.68 -1.44 14.15
CA VAL A 162 16.26 -1.71 14.39
C VAL A 162 15.99 -1.92 15.88
N GLU A 163 16.86 -2.61 16.61
CA GLU A 163 16.73 -2.79 18.06
C GLU A 163 16.84 -1.45 18.82
N GLU A 164 17.68 -0.53 18.35
CA GLU A 164 17.75 0.82 18.90
C GLU A 164 16.42 1.58 18.72
N VAL A 165 15.82 1.51 17.52
CA VAL A 165 14.48 2.07 17.28
C VAL A 165 13.48 1.45 18.26
N VAL A 166 13.43 0.12 18.37
CA VAL A 166 12.56 -0.59 19.31
C VAL A 166 12.76 -0.14 20.76
N ARG A 167 14.00 0.18 21.17
CA ARG A 167 14.32 0.69 22.49
C ARG A 167 13.79 2.11 22.71
N VAL A 168 14.05 3.02 21.78
CA VAL A 168 13.55 4.41 21.83
C VAL A 168 12.03 4.43 21.92
N GLU A 169 11.41 3.51 21.19
CA GLU A 169 9.96 3.33 21.09
C GLU A 169 9.32 2.57 22.27
N GLY A 170 10.11 2.23 23.29
CA GLY A 170 9.62 1.59 24.53
C GLY A 170 9.22 0.12 24.39
N ASP A 171 9.44 -0.51 23.24
CA ASP A 171 9.03 -1.89 22.95
C ASP A 171 10.12 -2.92 23.32
N LEU A 172 11.26 -2.50 23.87
CA LEU A 172 12.37 -3.39 24.23
C LEU A 172 11.96 -4.55 25.17
N PRO A 173 11.12 -4.37 26.21
CA PRO A 173 10.64 -5.49 27.03
C PRO A 173 9.83 -6.52 26.22
N ALA A 174 9.01 -6.05 25.27
CA ALA A 174 8.24 -6.91 24.39
C ALA A 174 9.14 -7.66 23.40
N TRP A 175 10.16 -7.00 22.86
CA TRP A 175 11.16 -7.61 21.99
C TRP A 175 11.94 -8.72 22.71
N ARG A 176 12.44 -8.44 23.92
CA ARG A 176 13.17 -9.44 24.73
C ARG A 176 12.31 -10.66 25.06
N THR A 177 11.04 -10.43 25.42
CA THR A 177 10.08 -11.52 25.66
C THR A 177 9.86 -12.33 24.38
N PHE A 178 9.67 -11.67 23.24
CA PHE A 178 9.44 -12.32 21.95
C PHE A 178 10.61 -13.21 21.54
N VAL A 179 11.85 -12.72 21.64
CA VAL A 179 13.06 -13.48 21.23
C VAL A 179 13.27 -14.73 22.06
N ARG A 180 12.81 -14.76 23.33
CA ARG A 180 12.92 -15.92 24.22
C ARG A 180 11.87 -17.01 23.95
N GLN A 181 10.87 -16.74 23.11
CA GLN A 181 9.83 -17.72 22.81
C GLN A 181 10.39 -18.93 22.05
N PRO A 182 9.96 -20.17 22.35
CA PRO A 182 10.45 -21.38 21.68
C PRO A 182 10.33 -21.32 20.16
N ALA A 183 9.24 -20.75 19.64
CA ALA A 183 8.99 -20.60 18.22
C ALA A 183 10.06 -19.78 17.48
N GLN A 184 10.90 -18.99 18.18
CA GLN A 184 11.94 -18.15 17.58
C GLN A 184 13.32 -18.82 17.53
N ARG A 185 13.53 -19.97 18.19
CA ARG A 185 14.87 -20.57 18.38
C ARG A 185 15.64 -20.74 17.07
N ASP A 186 15.00 -21.30 16.06
CA ASP A 186 15.66 -21.63 14.77
C ASP A 186 15.64 -20.48 13.76
N ARG A 187 15.14 -19.30 14.15
CA ARG A 187 15.13 -18.12 13.30
C ARG A 187 16.41 -17.31 13.46
N SER A 188 16.93 -16.81 12.35
CA SER A 188 17.99 -15.80 12.37
C SER A 188 17.52 -14.52 13.08
N PRO A 189 18.42 -13.70 13.63
CA PRO A 189 18.06 -12.43 14.28
C PRO A 189 17.19 -11.52 13.40
N ARG A 190 17.49 -11.45 12.09
CA ARG A 190 16.70 -10.72 11.10
C ARG A 190 15.27 -11.25 10.98
N GLN A 191 15.10 -12.56 10.87
CA GLN A 191 13.78 -13.17 10.78
C GLN A 191 12.98 -12.98 12.07
N ARG A 192 13.62 -13.06 13.25
CA ARG A 192 12.97 -12.75 14.52
C ARG A 192 12.49 -11.31 14.54
N MET A 193 13.34 -10.36 14.11
CA MET A 193 12.99 -8.95 14.06
C MET A 193 11.79 -8.71 13.14
N ARG A 194 11.85 -9.18 11.89
CA ARG A 194 10.74 -9.09 10.95
C ARG A 194 9.44 -9.66 11.54
N ARG A 195 9.49 -10.84 12.18
CA ARG A 195 8.30 -11.43 12.81
C ARG A 195 7.79 -10.62 14.00
N PHE A 196 8.67 -10.04 14.81
CA PHE A 196 8.29 -9.17 15.93
C PHE A 196 7.50 -7.95 15.46
N LEU A 197 7.97 -7.28 14.41
CA LEU A 197 7.30 -6.13 13.79
C LEU A 197 5.89 -6.49 13.32
N GLY A 198 5.73 -7.67 12.73
CA GLY A 198 4.45 -8.19 12.23
C GLY A 198 3.49 -8.78 13.26
N THR A 199 3.81 -8.81 14.56
CA THR A 199 2.95 -9.44 15.60
C THR A 199 1.61 -8.76 15.83
N LYS A 200 1.48 -7.48 15.48
CA LYS A 200 0.23 -6.69 15.63
C LYS A 200 0.11 -5.73 14.45
N LYS A 201 -1.10 -5.57 13.89
CA LYS A 201 -1.36 -4.63 12.78
C LYS A 201 -0.89 -3.21 13.11
N GLY A 202 -1.26 -2.69 14.28
CA GLY A 202 -0.82 -1.35 14.71
C GLY A 202 0.70 -1.21 14.87
N ARG A 203 1.40 -2.29 15.28
CA ARG A 203 2.87 -2.30 15.35
C ARG A 203 3.47 -2.26 13.95
N LYS A 204 2.99 -3.09 13.03
CA LYS A 204 3.48 -3.14 11.64
C LYS A 204 3.40 -1.75 11.00
N ILE A 205 2.26 -1.07 11.14
CA ILE A 205 2.05 0.29 10.60
C ILE A 205 3.02 1.30 11.21
N ARG A 206 3.09 1.36 12.54
CA ARG A 206 3.97 2.28 13.26
C ARG A 206 5.44 2.08 12.87
N TYR A 207 5.91 0.82 12.84
CA TYR A 207 7.30 0.54 12.50
C TYR A 207 7.61 0.72 11.01
N GLY A 208 6.64 0.60 10.10
CA GLY A 208 6.85 0.98 8.70
C GLY A 208 7.41 2.41 8.58
N ARG A 209 6.76 3.36 9.26
CA ARG A 209 7.23 4.76 9.35
C ARG A 209 8.57 4.89 10.06
N LEU A 210 8.69 4.38 11.29
CA LEU A 210 9.88 4.57 12.11
C LEU A 210 11.15 4.00 11.45
N LEU A 211 11.03 2.86 10.78
CA LEU A 211 12.17 2.24 10.09
C LEU A 211 12.54 3.03 8.83
N ALA A 212 11.56 3.52 8.07
CA ALA A 212 11.83 4.44 6.96
C ALA A 212 12.49 5.74 7.44
N GLU A 213 12.09 6.25 8.60
CA GLU A 213 12.70 7.43 9.21
C GLU A 213 14.15 7.21 9.65
N ALA A 214 14.46 5.99 10.11
CA ALA A 214 15.78 5.62 10.58
C ALA A 214 16.80 5.33 9.46
N LEU A 215 16.38 5.22 8.19
CA LEU A 215 17.26 4.92 7.06
C LEU A 215 18.30 6.01 6.83
N ASP A 216 19.54 5.62 6.56
CA ASP A 216 20.52 6.52 5.93
C ASP A 216 20.03 6.87 4.51
N PRO A 217 19.97 8.16 4.11
CA PRO A 217 19.62 8.55 2.73
C PRO A 217 20.45 7.84 1.65
N ALA A 218 21.69 7.47 1.93
CA ALA A 218 22.56 6.72 1.02
C ALA A 218 22.24 5.22 0.95
N GLN A 219 21.45 4.69 1.89
CA GLN A 219 21.16 3.26 2.03
C GLN A 219 19.66 2.92 1.94
N VAL A 220 18.89 3.75 1.21
CA VAL A 220 17.49 3.44 0.92
C VAL A 220 17.39 2.15 0.09
N PRO A 221 16.52 1.18 0.50
CA PRO A 221 16.29 -0.04 -0.27
C PRO A 221 15.95 0.24 -1.73
N VAL A 222 16.46 -0.59 -2.64
CA VAL A 222 16.30 -0.40 -4.09
C VAL A 222 14.84 -0.24 -4.52
N PRO A 223 13.87 -1.03 -4.03
CA PRO A 223 12.46 -0.88 -4.43
C PRO A 223 11.89 0.49 -4.05
N LEU A 224 12.13 0.96 -2.82
CA LEU A 224 11.69 2.27 -2.34
C LEU A 224 12.35 3.42 -3.12
N ARG A 225 13.66 3.34 -3.34
CA ARG A 225 14.40 4.35 -4.09
C ARG A 225 13.87 4.49 -5.52
N ARG A 226 13.65 3.35 -6.19
CA ARG A 226 13.11 3.34 -7.56
C ARG A 226 11.69 3.86 -7.61
N LEU A 227 10.85 3.47 -6.64
CA LEU A 227 9.49 4.02 -6.51
C LEU A 227 9.54 5.54 -6.47
N LEU A 228 10.23 6.13 -5.50
CA LEU A 228 10.27 7.58 -5.34
C LEU A 228 10.87 8.30 -6.56
N THR A 229 11.86 7.70 -7.23
CA THR A 229 12.45 8.28 -8.46
C THR A 229 11.49 8.25 -9.65
N SER A 230 10.50 7.36 -9.65
CA SER A 230 9.52 7.24 -10.74
C SER A 230 8.32 8.19 -10.64
N LEU A 231 8.18 8.90 -9.50
CA LEU A 231 7.07 9.82 -9.20
C LEU A 231 7.41 11.26 -9.54
#